data_AF-A0A6I3N8I7-F1
#
_entry.id   AF-A0A6I3N8I7-F1
#
_cell.length_a   1.000
_cell.length_b   1.000
_cell.length_c   1.000
_cell.angle_alpha   90.00
_cell.angle_beta   90.00
_cell.angle_gamma   90.00
#
_symmetry.space_group_name_H-M   'P 1'
#
loop_
_entity.id
_entity.type
_entity.pdbx_description
1 polymer ?
#
loop_
_entity_poly.entity_id
_entity_poly.type
_entity_poly.pdbx_seq_one_letter_code
_entity_poly.pdbx_strand_id
1 'polypeptide(L)'
;MELTTIISALQNAFERNDVKVAVLDDYWYKLNIETGIHSTGFCFAASEVIYRLNGKDNWKVVSLKDPDHWNNGTHYFLENRHSKEILDITRNQYEERSIDIPYSLGKGRGLRKTSNKAKTLALMAGLGELPR
;
A
#
# COMPACT_ATOMS: atom_id res chain seq x y z
N MET A 1 -4.96 -8.83 -14.99
CA MET A 1 -5.06 -9.67 -13.78
C MET A 1 -6.19 -9.12 -12.93
N GLU A 2 -7.03 -9.99 -12.39
CA GLU A 2 -8.17 -9.59 -11.57
C GLU A 2 -7.72 -8.91 -10.27
N LEU A 3 -8.45 -7.87 -9.86
CA LEU A 3 -8.09 -7.07 -8.68
C LEU A 3 -8.05 -7.93 -7.41
N THR A 4 -9.02 -8.84 -7.25
CA THR A 4 -9.10 -9.75 -6.11
C THR A 4 -7.87 -10.66 -6.02
N THR A 5 -7.38 -11.18 -7.15
CA THR A 5 -6.16 -11.99 -7.21
C THR A 5 -4.93 -11.21 -6.75
N ILE A 6 -4.81 -9.95 -7.18
CA ILE A 6 -3.70 -9.07 -6.77
C ILE A 6 -3.77 -8.82 -5.26
N ILE A 7 -4.95 -8.49 -4.74
CA ILE A 7 -5.15 -8.20 -3.31
C ILE A 7 -4.80 -9.41 -2.44
N SER A 8 -5.31 -10.60 -2.78
CA SER A 8 -5.01 -11.82 -2.02
C SER A 8 -3.52 -12.17 -2.04
N ALA A 9 -2.85 -12.03 -3.19
CA ALA A 9 -1.41 -12.26 -3.28
C ALA A 9 -0.60 -11.27 -2.40
N LEU A 10 -1.00 -10.00 -2.38
CA LEU A 10 -0.36 -8.99 -1.53
C LEU A 10 -0.59 -9.25 -0.05
N GLN A 11 -1.83 -9.57 0.36
CA GLN A 11 -2.15 -9.88 1.76
C GLN A 11 -1.36 -11.10 2.26
N ASN A 12 -1.28 -12.16 1.47
CA ASN A 12 -0.44 -13.32 1.81
C ASN A 12 1.05 -12.97 1.90
N ALA A 13 1.53 -12.05 1.05
CA ALA A 13 2.91 -11.59 1.08
C ALA A 13 3.22 -10.77 2.35
N PHE A 14 2.25 -10.02 2.89
CA PHE A 14 2.43 -9.23 4.10
C PHE A 14 2.74 -10.09 5.34
N GLU A 15 2.24 -11.33 5.40
CA GLU A 15 2.46 -12.23 6.53
C GLU A 15 3.89 -12.81 6.56
N ARG A 16 4.55 -12.84 5.40
CA ARG A 16 5.83 -13.53 5.20
C ARG A 16 7.02 -12.69 5.66
N ASN A 17 7.86 -13.25 6.53
CA ASN A 17 9.00 -12.52 7.10
C ASN A 17 10.09 -12.16 6.07
N ASP A 18 10.34 -13.03 5.10
CA ASP A 18 11.29 -12.77 4.01
C ASP A 18 10.85 -11.55 3.16
N VAL A 19 9.55 -11.41 2.93
CA VAL A 19 8.98 -10.23 2.23
C VAL A 19 9.16 -8.97 3.07
N LYS A 20 8.86 -9.02 4.37
CA LYS A 20 9.02 -7.88 5.28
C LYS A 20 10.45 -7.36 5.28
N VAL A 21 11.43 -8.24 5.40
CA VAL A 21 12.87 -7.90 5.38
C VAL A 21 13.29 -7.28 4.05
N ALA A 22 12.75 -7.77 2.93
CA ALA A 22 13.15 -7.31 1.60
C ALA A 22 12.50 -5.98 1.17
N VAL A 23 11.32 -5.65 1.71
CA VAL A 23 10.50 -4.51 1.25
C VAL A 23 10.47 -3.35 2.25
N LEU A 24 10.45 -3.63 3.55
CA LEU A 24 10.35 -2.61 4.59
C LEU A 24 11.72 -2.08 4.97
N ASP A 25 11.80 -0.79 5.29
CA ASP A 25 13.00 -0.22 5.92
C ASP A 25 12.98 -0.57 7.43
N ASP A 26 14.13 -0.52 8.09
CA ASP A 26 14.33 -0.92 9.49
C ASP A 26 13.24 -0.39 10.45
N TYR A 27 12.85 0.87 10.30
CA TYR A 27 11.80 1.47 11.13
C TYR A 27 10.44 0.77 10.94
N TRP A 28 10.00 0.60 9.69
CA TRP A 28 8.72 -0.02 9.38
C TRP A 28 8.72 -1.52 9.68
N TYR A 29 9.86 -2.19 9.46
CA TYR A 29 10.02 -3.59 9.84
C TYR A 29 9.84 -3.78 11.34
N LYS A 30 10.56 -3.00 12.17
CA LYS A 30 10.42 -3.06 13.63
C LYS A 30 8.98 -2.80 14.06
N LEU A 31 8.36 -1.73 13.55
CA LEU A 31 6.98 -1.40 13.88
C LEU A 31 5.98 -2.51 13.48
N ASN A 32 6.15 -3.11 12.30
CA ASN A 32 5.31 -4.22 11.83
C ASN A 32 5.39 -5.45 12.75
N ILE A 33 6.60 -5.78 13.24
CA ILE A 33 6.80 -6.88 14.19
C ILE A 33 6.24 -6.54 15.57
N GLU A 34 6.47 -5.33 16.07
CA GLU A 34 6.03 -4.89 17.39
C GLU A 34 4.50 -4.81 17.51
N THR A 35 3.81 -4.31 16.48
CA THR A 35 2.34 -4.20 16.49
C THR A 35 1.64 -5.51 16.14
N GLY A 36 2.34 -6.44 15.46
CA GLY A 36 1.74 -7.63 14.88
C GLY A 36 0.88 -7.35 13.64
N ILE A 37 0.75 -6.09 13.21
CA ILE A 37 -0.10 -5.71 12.08
C ILE A 37 0.69 -5.88 10.78
N HIS A 38 0.47 -7.00 10.10
CA HIS A 38 1.31 -7.42 8.97
C HIS A 38 1.31 -6.46 7.76
N SER A 39 0.27 -5.63 7.59
CA SER A 39 0.20 -4.63 6.52
C SER A 39 0.99 -3.35 6.81
N THR A 40 1.44 -3.13 8.06
CA THR A 40 2.14 -1.90 8.47
C THR A 40 3.39 -1.68 7.63
N GLY A 41 3.52 -0.49 7.04
CA GLY A 41 4.65 -0.07 6.20
C GLY A 41 4.54 -0.44 4.72
N PHE A 42 3.53 -1.23 4.32
CA PHE A 42 3.36 -1.63 2.91
C PHE A 42 2.50 -0.69 2.08
N CYS A 43 1.83 0.30 2.68
CA CYS A 43 0.81 1.12 2.00
C CYS A 43 1.25 1.72 0.67
N PHE A 44 2.48 2.24 0.60
CA PHE A 44 3.04 2.77 -0.65
C PHE A 44 3.28 1.68 -1.71
N ALA A 45 4.02 0.63 -1.35
CA ALA A 45 4.41 -0.43 -2.29
C ALA A 45 3.17 -1.19 -2.81
N ALA A 46 2.24 -1.52 -1.91
CA ALA A 46 0.99 -2.18 -2.26
C ALA A 46 0.11 -1.34 -3.20
N SER A 47 -0.08 -0.06 -2.88
CA SER A 47 -0.84 0.87 -3.73
C SER A 47 -0.22 0.99 -5.13
N GLU A 48 1.12 1.05 -5.21
CA GLU A 48 1.81 1.08 -6.50
C GLU A 48 1.65 -0.23 -7.27
N VAL A 49 1.79 -1.40 -6.64
CA VAL A 49 1.60 -2.71 -7.30
C VAL A 49 0.21 -2.78 -7.95
N ILE A 50 -0.84 -2.48 -7.17
CA ILE A 50 -2.23 -2.52 -7.67
C ILE A 50 -2.41 -1.50 -8.81
N TYR A 51 -1.94 -0.27 -8.64
CA TYR A 51 -2.02 0.76 -9.68
C TYR A 51 -1.37 0.30 -10.99
N ARG A 52 -0.20 -0.35 -10.92
CA ARG A 52 0.55 -0.79 -12.10
C ARG A 52 -0.08 -1.98 -12.81
N LEU A 53 -0.64 -2.93 -12.07
CA LEU A 53 -1.17 -4.18 -12.62
C LEU A 53 -2.64 -4.10 -13.06
N ASN A 54 -3.42 -3.20 -12.45
CA ASN A 54 -4.87 -3.16 -12.65
C ASN A 54 -5.42 -1.73 -12.78
N GLY A 55 -4.63 -0.69 -12.51
CA GLY A 55 -5.22 0.60 -12.14
C GLY A 55 -4.79 1.85 -12.85
N LYS A 56 -4.05 1.81 -13.95
CA LYS A 56 -3.72 3.04 -14.69
C LYS A 56 -4.96 3.80 -15.15
N ASP A 57 -5.97 3.09 -15.65
CA ASP A 57 -7.17 3.69 -16.23
C ASP A 57 -8.22 4.03 -15.18
N ASN A 58 -8.36 3.20 -14.14
CA ASN A 58 -9.45 3.33 -13.18
C ASN A 58 -9.04 3.99 -11.86
N TRP A 59 -7.78 3.87 -11.47
CA TRP A 59 -7.30 4.26 -10.14
C TRP A 59 -6.31 5.43 -10.23
N LYS A 60 -6.29 6.25 -9.19
CA LYS A 60 -5.17 7.16 -8.90
C LYS A 60 -4.58 6.80 -7.55
N VAL A 61 -3.26 6.87 -7.44
CA VAL A 61 -2.58 6.80 -6.15
C VAL A 61 -2.81 8.11 -5.42
N VAL A 62 -3.23 8.00 -4.18
CA VAL A 62 -3.47 9.12 -3.28
C VAL A 62 -2.52 8.99 -2.11
N SER A 63 -1.98 10.11 -1.65
CA SER A 63 -1.21 10.17 -0.42
C SER A 63 -1.85 11.14 0.54
N LEU A 64 -1.97 10.73 1.80
CA LEU A 64 -2.34 11.57 2.92
C LEU A 64 -1.05 11.88 3.69
N LYS A 65 -0.62 13.14 3.63
CA LYS A 65 0.46 13.61 4.51
C LYS A 65 -0.19 13.98 5.83
N ASP A 66 0.39 13.44 6.90
CA ASP A 66 -0.02 13.60 8.29
C ASP A 66 -0.48 15.04 8.62
N PRO A 67 -1.80 15.33 8.57
CA PRO A 67 -2.29 16.58 9.10
C PRO A 67 -2.25 16.45 10.63
N ASP A 68 -1.54 17.36 11.30
CA ASP A 68 -1.56 17.49 12.76
C ASP A 68 -1.10 16.26 13.57
N HIS A 69 -0.11 15.51 13.08
CA HIS A 69 0.48 14.34 13.78
C HIS A 69 -0.50 13.18 14.05
N TRP A 70 -1.57 13.08 13.26
CA TRP A 70 -2.54 11.98 13.27
C TRP A 70 -1.90 10.57 13.21
N ASN A 71 -0.79 10.39 12.49
CA ASN A 71 -0.15 9.06 12.36
C ASN A 71 1.39 9.04 12.30
N ASN A 72 2.07 10.17 12.52
CA ASN A 72 3.53 10.30 12.39
C ASN A 72 4.09 9.85 11.03
N GLY A 73 3.31 9.98 9.94
CA GLY A 73 3.72 9.43 8.65
C GLY A 73 2.76 9.68 7.49
N THR A 74 3.27 9.45 6.28
CA THR A 74 2.45 9.52 5.05
C THR A 74 1.75 8.20 4.81
N HIS A 75 0.45 8.23 4.59
CA HIS A 75 -0.33 7.07 4.16
C HIS A 75 -0.59 7.10 2.65
N TYR A 76 -0.70 5.92 2.03
CA TYR A 76 -1.00 5.78 0.61
C TYR A 76 -2.13 4.79 0.38
N PHE A 77 -3.04 5.14 -0.53
CA PHE A 77 -4.18 4.33 -0.93
C PHE A 77 -4.56 4.64 -2.38
N LEU A 78 -5.57 3.96 -2.90
CA LEU A 78 -6.12 4.20 -4.23
C LEU A 78 -7.51 4.82 -4.14
N GLU A 79 -7.79 5.77 -5.03
CA GLU A 79 -9.14 6.28 -5.26
C GLU A 79 -9.52 5.99 -6.72
N ASN A 80 -10.71 5.45 -6.93
CA ASN A 80 -11.27 5.27 -8.26
C ASN A 80 -11.58 6.64 -8.87
N ARG A 81 -11.08 6.88 -10.09
CA ARG A 81 -11.18 8.17 -10.78
C ARG A 81 -12.63 8.59 -11.00
N HIS A 82 -13.52 7.63 -11.27
CA HIS A 82 -14.91 7.83 -11.64
C HIS A 82 -15.85 7.75 -10.44
N SER A 83 -15.80 6.64 -9.68
CA SER A 83 -16.74 6.40 -8.58
C SER A 83 -16.36 7.07 -7.27
N LYS A 84 -15.12 7.55 -7.13
CA LYS A 84 -14.55 8.04 -5.86
C LYS A 84 -14.45 6.98 -4.76
N GLU A 85 -14.63 5.72 -5.11
CA GLU A 85 -14.40 4.59 -4.22
C GLU A 85 -12.95 4.54 -3.74
N ILE A 86 -12.74 4.23 -2.47
CA ILE A 86 -11.43 4.09 -1.85
C ILE A 86 -11.06 2.61 -1.77
N LEU A 87 -9.88 2.28 -2.26
CA LEU A 87 -9.25 0.98 -2.06
C LEU A 87 -7.99 1.16 -1.21
N ASP A 88 -8.07 0.65 0.02
CA ASP A 88 -6.96 0.63 0.97
C ASP A 88 -6.86 -0.74 1.65
N ILE A 89 -5.99 -1.59 1.10
CA ILE A 89 -5.75 -2.95 1.64
C ILE A 89 -4.83 -2.96 2.86
N THR A 90 -4.40 -1.78 3.31
CA THR A 90 -3.52 -1.58 4.47
C THR A 90 -4.19 -0.75 5.57
N ARG A 91 -5.49 -0.48 5.45
CA ARG A 91 -6.26 0.34 6.40
C ARG A 91 -6.24 -0.19 7.83
N ASN A 92 -6.05 -1.50 8.01
CA ASN A 92 -6.04 -2.13 9.33
C ASN A 92 -4.90 -1.65 10.23
N GLN A 93 -3.81 -1.09 9.66
CA GLN A 93 -2.76 -0.40 10.44
C GLN A 93 -3.25 0.83 11.22
N TYR A 94 -4.48 1.29 10.93
CA TYR A 94 -5.19 2.36 11.63
C TYR A 94 -6.40 1.85 12.40
N GLU A 95 -7.22 0.99 11.77
CA GLU A 95 -8.47 0.48 12.37
C GLU A 95 -8.20 -0.25 13.69
N GLU A 96 -7.14 -1.05 13.75
CA GLU A 96 -6.75 -1.79 14.97
C GLU A 96 -6.30 -0.86 16.11
N ARG A 97 -5.97 0.40 15.80
CA ARG A 97 -5.63 1.46 16.76
C ARG A 97 -6.81 2.41 17.03
N SER A 98 -8.00 2.11 16.49
CA SER A 98 -9.19 2.96 16.54
C SER A 98 -8.95 4.37 15.98
N ILE A 99 -8.17 4.44 14.90
CA ILE A 99 -7.83 5.69 14.22
C ILE A 99 -8.64 5.80 12.93
N ASP A 100 -9.47 6.83 12.83
CA ASP A 100 -10.20 7.14 11.59
C ASP A 100 -9.27 7.76 10.55
N ILE A 101 -9.35 7.27 9.30
CA ILE A 101 -8.53 7.76 8.19
C ILE A 101 -9.24 8.92 7.48
N PRO A 102 -8.69 10.15 7.48
CA PRO A 102 -9.32 11.30 6.83
C PRO A 102 -9.06 11.28 5.32
N TYR A 103 -9.64 10.31 4.60
CA TYR A 103 -9.45 10.12 3.16
C TYR A 103 -9.73 11.38 2.32
N SER A 104 -10.65 12.23 2.78
CA SER A 104 -11.02 13.50 2.14
C SER A 104 -9.85 14.50 2.05
N LEU A 105 -8.83 14.38 2.91
CA LEU A 105 -7.63 15.23 2.88
C LEU A 105 -6.53 14.69 1.95
N GLY A 106 -6.76 13.52 1.34
CA GLY A 106 -5.82 12.86 0.44
C GLY A 106 -5.52 13.68 -0.82
N LYS A 107 -4.25 13.69 -1.24
CA LYS A 107 -3.80 14.36 -2.47
C LYS A 107 -3.31 13.34 -3.48
N GLY A 108 -3.77 13.47 -4.73
CA GLY A 108 -3.34 12.61 -5.83
C GLY A 108 -1.83 12.70 -6.08
N ARG A 109 -1.20 11.57 -6.35
CA ARG A 109 0.24 11.46 -6.60
C ARG A 109 0.52 10.74 -7.92
N GLY A 110 1.27 11.40 -8.80
CA GLY A 110 1.73 10.81 -10.04
C GLY A 110 2.90 9.85 -9.81
N LEU A 111 2.84 8.64 -10.39
CA LEU A 111 3.92 7.67 -10.36
C LEU A 111 4.65 7.63 -11.70
N ARG A 112 5.76 8.38 -11.82
CA ARG A 112 6.55 8.45 -13.07
C ARG A 112 7.38 7.20 -13.36
N LYS A 113 7.90 6.54 -12.32
CA LYS A 113 8.73 5.34 -12.39
C LYS A 113 8.24 4.33 -11.37
N THR A 114 8.38 3.05 -11.67
CA THR A 114 8.08 1.97 -10.73
C THR A 114 9.15 1.92 -9.64
N SER A 115 8.75 2.01 -8.36
CA SER A 115 9.70 1.93 -7.24
C SER A 115 10.30 0.53 -7.09
N ASN A 116 11.51 0.45 -6.52
CA ASN A 116 12.15 -0.84 -6.23
C ASN A 116 11.33 -1.65 -5.21
N LYS A 117 10.75 -1.00 -4.20
CA LYS A 117 9.89 -1.67 -3.20
C LYS A 117 8.68 -2.33 -3.84
N ALA A 118 8.00 -1.64 -4.75
CA ALA A 118 6.85 -2.22 -5.46
C ALA A 118 7.27 -3.39 -6.37
N LYS A 119 8.41 -3.28 -7.07
CA LYS A 119 8.95 -4.39 -7.89
C LYS A 119 9.27 -5.61 -7.04
N THR A 120 10.00 -5.42 -5.93
CA THR A 120 10.36 -6.50 -5.00
C THR A 120 9.10 -7.15 -4.45
N LEU A 121 8.14 -6.35 -3.98
CA LEU A 121 6.88 -6.85 -3.45
C LEU A 121 6.10 -7.67 -4.49
N ALA A 122 5.94 -7.16 -5.72
CA ALA A 122 5.24 -7.88 -6.79
C ALA A 122 5.90 -9.22 -7.13
N LEU A 123 7.23 -9.24 -7.25
CA LEU A 123 7.98 -10.45 -7.54
C LEU A 123 7.81 -11.49 -6.42
N MET A 124 8.00 -11.08 -5.16
CA MET A 124 7.92 -12.00 -4.02
C MET A 124 6.49 -12.45 -3.73
N ALA A 125 5.49 -11.65 -4.09
CA ALA A 125 4.07 -12.01 -4.03
C ALA A 125 3.62 -12.95 -5.17
N GLY A 126 4.50 -13.27 -6.12
CA GLY A 126 4.18 -14.13 -7.27
C GLY A 126 3.36 -13.43 -8.36
N LEU A 127 3.32 -12.10 -8.36
CA LEU A 127 2.59 -11.28 -9.34
C LEU A 127 3.41 -10.98 -10.60
N GLY A 128 4.70 -11.33 -10.58
CA GLY A 128 5.61 -11.12 -11.71
C GLY A 128 6.16 -9.70 -11.79
N GLU A 129 6.70 -9.35 -12.96
CA GLU A 129 7.28 -8.03 -13.19
C GLU A 129 6.22 -6.95 -13.38
N LEU A 130 6.44 -5.79 -12.73
CA LEU A 130 5.56 -4.64 -12.91
C LEU A 130 5.87 -3.92 -14.23
N PRO A 131 4.84 -3.50 -14.99
CA PRO A 131 5.02 -2.67 -16.17
C PRO A 131 5.61 -1.29 -15.78
N ARG A 132 6.33 -0.68 -16.73
CA ARG A 132 6.92 0.66 -16.56
C ARG A 132 5.87 1.76 -16.37
#